data_AF-A0A435XLH1-F1
#
_entry.id   AF-A0A435XLH1-F1
#
_cell.length_a   1.000
_cell.length_b   1.000
_cell.length_c   1.000
_cell.angle_alpha   90.00
_cell.angle_beta   90.00
_cell.angle_gamma   90.00
#
_symmetry.space_group_name_H-M   'P 1'
#
loop_
_entity.id
_entity.type
_entity.pdbx_description
1 polymer ?
#
loop_
_entity_poly.entity_id
_entity_poly.type
_entity_poly.pdbx_seq_one_letter_code
_entity_poly.pdbx_strand_id
1 'polypeptide(L)'
;MDTLEWKHPKPPFPKAFFDDLRASKAGFVLAERFTIAPEEAGRAFTVKRGQTVRVVCAEGPQIADMCIWNEHDHSERFWNEYTLNREGIFVHPDMRLWSNMPKFRPMMTVLTDTVENKPIHPGARHHYVFGAHCNPHVW
;
A
#
# COMPACT_ATOMS: atom_id res chain seq x y z
N MET A 1 -11.42 30.05 6.02
CA MET A 1 -10.98 29.73 4.64
C MET A 1 -11.55 28.37 4.34
N ASP A 2 -12.62 28.33 3.55
CA ASP A 2 -13.19 27.10 3.03
C ASP A 2 -12.12 26.44 2.17
N THR A 3 -11.52 25.35 2.65
CA THR A 3 -10.59 24.58 1.84
C THR A 3 -11.40 23.98 0.72
N LEU A 4 -11.12 24.41 -0.52
CA LEU A 4 -11.59 23.74 -1.74
C LEU A 4 -11.20 22.25 -1.62
N GLU A 5 -12.10 21.43 -1.09
CA GLU A 5 -11.94 19.98 -1.10
C GLU A 5 -11.99 19.56 -2.55
N TRP A 6 -10.83 19.21 -3.09
CA TRP A 6 -10.70 18.59 -4.38
C TRP A 6 -11.43 17.23 -4.36
N LYS A 7 -12.71 17.23 -4.75
CA LYS A 7 -13.56 16.04 -4.79
C LYS A 7 -13.41 15.33 -6.13
N HIS A 8 -12.31 14.61 -6.31
CA HIS A 8 -12.27 13.60 -7.37
C HIS A 8 -13.35 12.54 -7.10
N PRO A 9 -14.21 12.21 -8.09
CA PRO A 9 -15.21 11.18 -7.90
C PRO A 9 -14.53 9.86 -7.57
N LYS A 10 -14.76 9.35 -6.36
CA LYS A 10 -14.23 8.06 -5.93
C LYS A 10 -15.12 6.96 -6.54
N PRO A 11 -14.52 5.93 -7.17
CA PRO A 11 -15.29 4.80 -7.63
C PRO A 11 -15.86 4.07 -6.41
N PRO A 12 -17.00 3.35 -6.56
CA PRO A 12 -17.62 2.63 -5.47
C PRO A 12 -16.59 1.83 -4.65
N PHE A 13 -16.73 1.93 -3.33
CA PHE A 13 -15.89 1.21 -2.39
C PHE A 13 -16.81 0.28 -1.57
N PRO A 14 -16.60 -1.05 -1.62
CA PRO A 14 -17.45 -2.00 -0.90
C PRO A 14 -17.09 -2.00 0.59
N LYS A 15 -17.46 -0.92 1.29
CA LYS A 15 -17.04 -0.67 2.68
C LYS A 15 -17.43 -1.81 3.63
N ALA A 16 -18.68 -2.28 3.54
CA ALA A 16 -19.17 -3.37 4.39
C ALA A 16 -18.31 -4.64 4.25
N PHE A 17 -17.94 -5.01 3.02
CA PHE A 17 -17.06 -6.16 2.78
C PHE A 17 -15.70 -6.02 3.49
N PHE A 18 -15.07 -4.84 3.41
CA PHE A 18 -13.77 -4.62 4.05
C PHE A 18 -13.86 -4.48 5.57
N ASP A 19 -14.97 -3.95 6.09
CA ASP A 19 -15.25 -3.93 7.53
C ASP A 19 -15.42 -5.36 8.08
N ASP A 20 -16.19 -6.21 7.39
CA ASP A 20 -16.37 -7.63 7.74
C ASP A 20 -15.05 -8.42 7.62
N LEU A 21 -14.24 -8.13 6.59
CA LEU A 21 -12.93 -8.75 6.41
C LEU A 21 -11.97 -8.40 7.56
N ARG A 22 -12.00 -7.14 8.04
CA ARG A 22 -11.24 -6.73 9.23
C ARG A 22 -11.74 -7.42 10.51
N ALA A 23 -13.06 -7.49 10.70
CA ALA A 23 -13.66 -8.13 11.87
C ALA A 23 -13.37 -9.64 11.95
N SER A 24 -13.28 -10.30 10.80
CA SER A 24 -12.98 -11.73 10.69
C SER A 24 -11.50 -12.11 10.74
N LYS A 25 -10.60 -11.15 11.03
CA LYS A 25 -9.14 -11.35 11.07
C LYS A 25 -8.69 -12.49 12.00
N ALA A 26 -9.43 -12.79 13.07
CA ALA A 26 -9.14 -13.91 13.96
C ALA A 26 -9.23 -15.28 13.27
N GLY A 27 -9.99 -15.38 12.18
CA GLY A 27 -10.12 -16.61 11.37
C GLY A 27 -9.11 -16.72 10.23
N PHE A 28 -8.17 -15.79 10.08
CA PHE A 28 -7.18 -15.85 9.02
C PHE A 28 -6.18 -16.97 9.28
N VAL A 29 -5.87 -17.75 8.24
CA VAL A 29 -4.84 -18.79 8.28
C VAL A 29 -3.56 -18.27 7.64
N LEU A 30 -2.44 -18.44 8.33
CA LEU A 30 -1.14 -18.05 7.81
C LEU A 30 -0.77 -18.98 6.64
N ALA A 31 -0.68 -18.43 5.44
CA ALA A 31 -0.25 -19.17 4.25
C ALA A 31 1.28 -19.30 4.17
N GLU A 32 2.00 -18.20 4.41
CA GLU A 32 3.45 -18.15 4.33
C GLU A 32 4.00 -17.06 5.27
N ARG A 33 5.23 -17.25 5.78
CA ARG A 33 5.97 -16.26 6.54
C ARG A 33 7.46 -16.35 6.25
N PHE A 34 8.08 -15.21 6.02
CA PHE A 34 9.53 -15.06 5.90
C PHE A 34 9.96 -13.68 6.43
N THR A 35 11.25 -13.52 6.67
CA THR A 35 11.91 -12.25 6.98
C THR A 35 12.80 -11.89 5.79
N ILE A 36 12.84 -10.61 5.42
CA ILE A 36 13.80 -10.09 4.44
C ILE A 36 14.96 -9.53 5.24
N ALA A 37 16.12 -10.18 5.15
CA ALA A 37 17.31 -9.74 5.89
C ALA A 37 17.88 -8.45 5.28
N PRO A 38 18.56 -7.59 6.07
CA PRO A 38 19.13 -6.33 5.56
C PRO A 38 20.09 -6.48 4.38
N GLU A 39 20.76 -7.63 4.28
CA GLU A 39 21.65 -7.99 3.17
C GLU A 39 20.91 -8.44 1.90
N GLU A 40 19.62 -8.77 1.99
CA GLU A 40 18.79 -9.06 0.82
C GLU A 40 18.37 -7.74 0.15
N ALA A 41 18.72 -7.56 -1.13
CA ALA A 41 18.33 -6.38 -1.89
C ALA A 41 16.79 -6.26 -2.08
N GLY A 42 16.06 -7.36 -1.95
CA GLY A 42 14.61 -7.41 -2.07
C GLY A 42 14.12 -8.83 -2.33
N ARG A 43 12.84 -9.07 -2.09
CA ARG A 43 12.21 -10.38 -2.29
C ARG A 43 10.85 -10.23 -2.95
N ALA A 44 10.62 -11.01 -4.01
CA ALA A 44 9.32 -11.13 -4.66
C ALA A 44 8.59 -12.39 -4.17
N PHE A 45 7.28 -12.29 -4.01
CA PHE A 45 6.40 -13.39 -3.61
C PHE A 45 4.99 -13.14 -4.18
N THR A 46 4.19 -14.20 -4.27
CA THR A 46 2.87 -14.12 -4.91
C THR A 46 1.75 -14.03 -3.87
N VAL A 47 0.83 -13.09 -4.08
CA VAL A 47 -0.41 -12.97 -3.29
C VAL A 47 -1.59 -13.18 -4.22
N LYS A 48 -2.34 -14.27 -4.01
CA LYS A 48 -3.54 -14.59 -4.79
C LYS A 48 -4.70 -13.68 -4.41
N ARG A 49 -5.62 -13.47 -5.34
CA ARG A 49 -6.86 -12.72 -5.08
C ARG A 49 -7.58 -13.32 -3.86
N GLY A 50 -7.93 -12.46 -2.90
CA GLY A 50 -8.60 -12.87 -1.65
C GLY A 50 -7.63 -13.17 -0.50
N GLN A 51 -6.32 -13.28 -0.77
CA GLN A 51 -5.31 -13.33 0.28
C GLN A 51 -4.95 -11.92 0.77
N THR A 52 -4.38 -11.87 1.98
CA THR A 52 -3.88 -10.64 2.59
C THR A 52 -2.39 -10.78 2.88
N VAL A 53 -1.65 -9.68 2.77
CA VAL A 53 -0.25 -9.58 3.19
C VAL A 53 -0.16 -8.67 4.41
N ARG A 54 0.79 -8.96 5.31
CA ARG A 54 1.12 -8.10 6.44
C ARG A 54 2.62 -7.87 6.48
N VAL A 55 3.03 -6.62 6.35
CA VAL A 55 4.42 -6.17 6.55
C VAL A 55 4.60 -5.86 8.03
N VAL A 56 5.70 -6.33 8.62
CA VAL A 56 5.99 -6.17 10.05
C VAL A 56 7.45 -5.77 10.21
N CYS A 57 7.70 -4.72 10.99
CA CYS A 57 9.04 -4.42 11.52
C CYS A 57 9.37 -5.47 12.60
N ALA A 58 10.13 -6.52 12.23
CA ALA A 58 10.33 -7.68 13.08
C ALA A 58 11.35 -7.46 14.21
N GLU A 59 12.42 -6.71 13.93
CA GLU A 59 13.56 -6.56 14.85
C GLU A 59 13.77 -5.11 15.33
N GLY A 60 13.25 -4.14 14.59
CA GLY A 60 13.40 -2.72 14.91
C GLY A 60 12.82 -1.82 13.82
N PRO A 61 12.94 -0.49 13.96
CA PRO A 61 12.47 0.47 12.96
C PRO A 61 13.17 0.24 11.60
N GLN A 62 12.38 0.07 10.54
CA GLN A 62 12.88 -0.09 9.20
C GLN A 62 11.88 0.43 8.15
N ILE A 63 12.41 0.92 7.02
CA ILE A 63 11.62 1.35 5.87
C ILE A 63 11.67 0.26 4.80
N ALA A 64 10.54 -0.01 4.15
CA ALA A 64 10.45 -0.94 3.03
C ALA A 64 9.83 -0.23 1.83
N ASP A 65 10.50 -0.38 0.68
CA ASP A 65 9.94 -0.01 -0.61
C ASP A 65 9.11 -1.19 -1.13
N MET A 66 7.89 -0.91 -1.59
CA MET A 66 6.97 -1.92 -2.06
C MET A 66 6.57 -1.65 -3.50
N CYS A 67 6.74 -2.67 -4.34
CA CYS A 67 6.25 -2.68 -5.70
C CYS A 67 5.29 -3.86 -5.88
N ILE A 68 4.27 -3.69 -6.72
CA ILE A 68 3.23 -4.70 -6.95
C ILE A 68 3.05 -4.86 -8.46
N TRP A 69 2.97 -6.11 -8.91
CA TRP A 69 2.71 -6.48 -10.30
C TRP A 69 1.55 -7.47 -10.36
N ASN A 70 0.82 -7.47 -11.46
CA ASN A 70 -0.11 -8.55 -11.77
C ASN A 70 0.69 -9.78 -12.18
N GLU A 71 0.56 -10.90 -11.44
CA GLU A 71 1.25 -12.16 -11.68
C GLU A 71 1.16 -12.68 -13.12
N HIS A 72 0.05 -12.41 -13.82
CA HIS A 72 -0.18 -12.91 -15.17
C HIS A 72 0.11 -11.87 -16.27
N ASP A 73 0.41 -10.63 -15.90
CA ASP A 73 0.70 -9.53 -16.82
C ASP A 73 1.58 -8.49 -16.12
N HIS A 74 2.90 -8.65 -16.18
CA HIS A 74 3.84 -7.74 -15.52
C HIS A 74 3.85 -6.32 -16.12
N SER A 75 3.17 -6.08 -17.25
CA SER A 75 2.96 -4.72 -17.75
C SER A 75 1.98 -3.94 -16.88
N GLU A 76 1.08 -4.64 -16.17
CA GLU A 76 0.21 -4.09 -15.15
C GLU A 76 0.90 -4.10 -13.77
N ARG A 77 1.20 -2.91 -13.25
CA ARG A 77 1.94 -2.69 -12.01
C ARG A 77 1.38 -1.51 -11.22
N PHE A 78 1.74 -1.45 -9.94
CA PHE A 78 1.41 -0.34 -9.05
C PHE A 78 1.86 0.99 -9.63
N TRP A 79 0.94 1.95 -9.64
CA TRP A 79 1.16 3.31 -10.11
C TRP A 79 0.99 4.29 -8.95
N ASN A 80 2.11 4.62 -8.32
CA ASN A 80 2.17 5.48 -7.14
C ASN A 80 1.69 6.91 -7.44
N GLU A 81 2.08 7.50 -8.57
CA GLU A 81 1.68 8.86 -8.94
C GLU A 81 0.17 9.03 -9.08
N TYR A 82 -0.49 8.05 -9.69
CA TYR A 82 -1.95 8.11 -9.82
C TYR A 82 -2.64 7.79 -8.49
N THR A 83 -2.11 6.83 -7.74
CA THR A 83 -2.59 6.54 -6.37
C THR A 83 -2.50 7.80 -5.51
N LEU A 84 -1.39 8.55 -5.61
CA LEU A 84 -1.19 9.86 -4.98
C LEU A 84 -2.28 10.86 -5.39
N ASN A 85 -2.52 11.02 -6.69
CA ASN A 85 -3.51 11.97 -7.20
C ASN A 85 -4.94 11.64 -6.73
N ARG A 86 -5.27 10.35 -6.61
CA ARG A 86 -6.64 9.89 -6.31
C ARG A 86 -6.93 9.73 -4.83
N GLU A 87 -5.99 9.18 -4.08
CA GLU A 87 -6.19 8.78 -2.68
C GLU A 87 -5.43 9.69 -1.70
N GLY A 88 -4.44 10.46 -2.19
CA GLY A 88 -3.62 11.36 -1.38
C GLY A 88 -2.22 10.81 -1.13
N ILE A 89 -1.41 11.59 -0.41
CA ILE A 89 0.03 11.32 -0.21
C ILE A 89 0.27 10.13 0.71
N PHE A 90 -0.50 10.03 1.80
CA PHE A 90 -0.22 9.09 2.88
C PHE A 90 -1.17 7.91 2.86
N VAL A 91 -0.61 6.72 3.01
CA VAL A 91 -1.33 5.47 3.10
C VAL A 91 -2.19 5.46 4.36
N HIS A 92 -3.44 5.03 4.22
CA HIS A 92 -4.39 4.91 5.33
C HIS A 92 -5.34 3.72 5.10
N PRO A 93 -6.04 3.21 6.12
CA PRO A 93 -7.07 2.20 5.95
C PRO A 93 -8.11 2.61 4.89
N ASP A 94 -8.58 1.64 4.09
CA ASP A 94 -9.50 1.80 2.96
C ASP A 94 -8.90 2.47 1.70
N MET A 95 -7.63 2.87 1.73
CA MET A 95 -6.92 3.32 0.53
C MET A 95 -6.68 2.16 -0.44
N ARG A 96 -6.90 2.42 -1.73
CA ARG A 96 -6.61 1.46 -2.81
C ARG A 96 -5.31 1.80 -3.49
N LEU A 97 -4.49 0.79 -3.73
CA LEU A 97 -3.28 0.90 -4.55
C LEU A 97 -3.65 0.55 -6.00
N TRP A 98 -3.50 1.50 -6.91
CA TRP A 98 -4.01 1.43 -8.27
C TRP A 98 -2.94 0.95 -9.26
N SER A 99 -3.36 0.20 -10.29
CA SER A 99 -2.50 -0.16 -11.41
C SER A 99 -2.39 0.94 -12.45
N ASN A 100 -1.35 0.86 -13.29
CA ASN A 100 -1.15 1.73 -14.44
C ASN A 100 -2.17 1.52 -15.57
N MET A 101 -2.19 2.48 -16.51
CA MET A 101 -2.93 2.35 -17.77
C MET A 101 -2.40 1.19 -18.62
N PRO A 102 -3.25 0.51 -19.40
CA PRO A 102 -4.68 0.80 -19.60
C PRO A 102 -5.62 0.11 -18.59
N LYS A 103 -5.10 -0.78 -17.72
CA LYS A 103 -5.94 -1.61 -16.84
C LYS A 103 -6.61 -0.79 -15.75
N PHE A 104 -5.85 0.13 -15.16
CA PHE A 104 -6.33 1.16 -14.25
C PHE A 104 -7.38 0.68 -13.24
N ARG A 105 -6.99 -0.27 -12.40
CA ARG A 105 -7.86 -0.91 -11.41
C ARG A 105 -7.18 -1.08 -10.05
N PRO A 106 -7.94 -1.28 -8.96
CA PRO A 106 -7.35 -1.62 -7.68
C PRO A 106 -6.57 -2.94 -7.74
N MET A 107 -5.32 -2.92 -7.27
CA MET A 107 -4.47 -4.10 -7.09
C MET A 107 -4.54 -4.59 -5.64
N MET A 108 -4.49 -3.67 -4.69
CA MET A 108 -4.56 -3.97 -3.25
C MET A 108 -5.41 -2.91 -2.52
N THR A 109 -5.95 -3.27 -1.37
CA THR A 109 -6.64 -2.37 -0.45
C THR A 109 -6.01 -2.47 0.92
N VAL A 110 -5.74 -1.31 1.53
CA VAL A 110 -5.10 -1.23 2.85
C VAL A 110 -6.15 -1.56 3.91
N LEU A 111 -5.98 -2.69 4.59
CA LEU A 111 -6.94 -3.12 5.61
C LEU A 111 -6.69 -2.44 6.94
N THR A 112 -5.44 -2.37 7.38
CA THR A 112 -5.05 -1.86 8.70
C THR A 112 -3.65 -1.29 8.61
N ASP A 113 -3.42 -0.20 9.34
CA ASP A 113 -2.11 0.37 9.60
C ASP A 113 -1.97 0.54 11.12
N THR A 114 -0.88 0.00 11.67
CA THR A 114 -0.57 0.05 13.11
C THR A 114 0.62 0.96 13.42
N VAL A 115 1.26 1.54 12.41
CA VAL A 115 2.39 2.46 12.62
C VAL A 115 1.85 3.79 13.14
N GLU A 116 2.55 4.37 14.11
CA GLU A 116 2.13 5.64 14.70
C GLU A 116 2.14 6.74 13.65
N ASN A 117 0.97 7.26 13.28
CA ASN A 117 0.83 8.31 12.28
C ASN A 117 0.83 9.73 12.87
N LYS A 118 1.32 9.89 14.11
CA LYS A 118 1.42 11.19 14.77
C LYS A 118 2.51 12.02 14.07
N PRO A 119 2.18 13.17 13.46
CA PRO A 119 3.18 14.00 12.80
C PRO A 119 4.18 14.56 13.81
N ILE A 120 5.47 14.34 13.57
CA ILE A 120 6.56 15.02 14.30
C ILE A 120 6.86 16.41 13.74
N HIS A 121 6.43 16.68 12.50
CA HIS A 121 6.51 17.96 11.81
C HIS A 121 5.24 18.15 10.97
N PRO A 122 4.74 19.39 10.76
CA PRO A 122 3.64 19.65 9.83
C PRO A 122 3.88 18.99 8.47
N GLY A 123 2.92 18.18 8.02
CA GLY A 123 2.99 17.47 6.75
C GLY A 123 3.85 16.20 6.73
N ALA A 124 4.47 15.79 7.84
CA ALA A 124 5.23 14.54 7.92
C ALA A 124 4.37 13.41 8.50
N ARG A 125 4.21 12.30 7.77
CA ARG A 125 3.59 11.05 8.25
C ARG A 125 4.32 9.85 7.67
N HIS A 126 4.09 8.68 8.25
CA HIS A 126 4.61 7.42 7.71
C HIS A 126 3.86 7.02 6.44
N HIS A 127 4.46 6.09 5.69
CA HIS A 127 3.89 5.47 4.50
C HIS A 127 3.37 6.48 3.47
N TYR A 128 4.26 7.10 2.72
CA TYR A 128 3.88 7.98 1.62
C TYR A 128 4.01 7.27 0.26
N VAL A 129 3.14 7.64 -0.69
CA VAL A 129 3.20 7.19 -2.09
C VAL A 129 3.86 8.23 -3.01
N PHE A 130 4.50 9.24 -2.42
CA PHE A 130 5.19 10.32 -3.12
C PHE A 130 6.69 10.02 -3.28
N GLY A 131 7.25 10.33 -4.45
CA GLY A 131 8.66 10.16 -4.74
C GLY A 131 9.00 8.85 -5.45
N ALA A 132 10.31 8.59 -5.55
CA ALA A 132 10.89 7.41 -6.17
C ALA A 132 11.67 6.59 -5.13
N HIS A 133 12.10 5.39 -5.50
CA HIS A 133 13.00 4.59 -4.67
C HIS A 133 14.43 5.13 -4.76
N CYS A 134 15.26 4.81 -3.77
CA CYS A 134 16.68 5.12 -3.83
C CYS A 134 17.35 4.43 -5.02
N ASN A 135 18.23 5.13 -5.73
CA ASN A 135 18.90 4.64 -6.92
C ASN A 135 20.35 5.14 -6.94
N PRO A 136 21.36 4.28 -7.18
CA PRO A 136 22.77 4.68 -7.22
C PRO A 136 23.09 5.79 -8.25
N HIS A 137 22.21 6.04 -9.22
CA HIS A 137 22.40 7.14 -10.19
C HIS A 137 22.11 8.54 -9.64
N VAL A 138 21.40 8.64 -8.52
CA VAL A 138 21.04 9.94 -7.90
C VAL A 138 21.79 10.18 -6.58
N TRP A 139 22.80 9.36 -6.30
CA TRP A 139 23.63 9.32 -5.08
C TRP A 139 25.09 9.47 -5.48
#